data_AF-G8PM03-F1
#
_entry.id   AF-G8PM03-F1
#
_cell.length_a   1.000
_cell.length_b   1.000
_cell.length_c   1.000
_cell.angle_alpha   90.00
_cell.angle_beta   90.00
_cell.angle_gamma   90.00
#
_symmetry.space_group_name_H-M   'P 1'
#
loop_
_entity.id
_entity.type
_entity.pdbx_description
1 polymer ?
#
loop_
_entity_poly.entity_id
_entity_poly.type
_entity_poly.pdbx_seq_one_letter_code
_entity_poly.pdbx_strand_id
1 'polypeptide(L)'
;MKFDDIDQVYKETSKIKAALKKAKVDEKTEDAFMKELNQMKKRAETKFLDEVNNDSKIKNFKAESLKGDGGFTKALKEAAKRTPIQLMEASGKVTLKVGKDIVVRT
;
A
#
# COMPACT_ATOMS: atom_id res chain seq x y z
N MET A 1 -0.03 -10.73 -3.45
CA MET A 1 1.25 -10.03 -3.71
C MET A 1 1.45 -8.94 -2.66
N LYS A 2 2.68 -8.64 -2.23
CA LYS A 2 2.98 -7.56 -1.26
C LYS A 2 3.83 -6.47 -1.93
N PHE A 3 3.73 -5.25 -1.42
CA PHE A 3 4.49 -4.07 -1.88
C PHE A 3 5.17 -3.40 -0.68
N ASP A 4 6.34 -2.82 -0.90
CA ASP A 4 7.13 -2.15 0.15
C ASP A 4 6.64 -0.72 0.42
N ASP A 5 6.07 -0.06 -0.59
CA ASP A 5 5.42 1.25 -0.47
C ASP A 5 4.27 1.42 -1.48
N ILE A 6 3.50 2.50 -1.31
CA ILE A 6 2.33 2.77 -2.15
C ILE A 6 2.71 3.20 -3.56
N ASP A 7 3.89 3.80 -3.75
CA ASP A 7 4.37 4.24 -5.05
C ASP A 7 4.72 3.03 -5.95
N GLN A 8 5.28 1.97 -5.35
CA GLN A 8 5.56 0.70 -6.00
C GLN A 8 4.29 0.07 -6.59
N VAL A 9 3.13 0.18 -5.92
CA VAL A 9 1.84 -0.31 -6.46
C VAL A 9 1.54 0.30 -7.83
N TYR A 10 1.76 1.61 -8.00
CA TYR A 10 1.48 2.32 -9.25
C TYR A 10 2.59 2.15 -10.29
N LYS A 11 3.84 1.97 -9.87
CA LYS A 11 4.95 1.66 -10.78
C LYS A 11 4.88 0.22 -11.31
N GLU A 12 4.40 -0.71 -10.49
CA GLU A 12 4.35 -2.14 -10.81
C GLU A 12 2.97 -2.60 -11.30
N THR A 13 2.19 -1.69 -11.90
CA THR A 13 0.88 -2.00 -12.50
C THR A 13 0.94 -3.17 -13.49
N SER A 14 2.03 -3.30 -14.25
CA SER A 14 2.25 -4.47 -15.13
C SER A 14 2.38 -5.79 -14.36
N LYS A 15 3.00 -5.78 -13.16
CA LYS A 15 3.10 -6.97 -12.31
C LYS A 15 1.76 -7.30 -11.66
N ILE A 16 0.96 -6.28 -11.32
CA ILE A 16 -0.41 -6.46 -10.85
C ILE A 16 -1.23 -7.17 -11.94
N LYS A 17 -1.25 -6.65 -13.17
CA LYS A 17 -1.94 -7.30 -14.30
C LYS A 17 -1.48 -8.74 -14.51
N ALA A 18 -0.16 -8.99 -14.49
CA ALA A 18 0.37 -10.34 -14.62
C ALA A 18 -0.10 -11.28 -13.47
N ALA A 19 -0.20 -10.77 -12.24
CA ALA A 19 -0.71 -11.53 -11.10
C ALA A 19 -2.21 -11.83 -11.24
N LEU A 20 -3.02 -10.87 -11.70
CA LEU A 20 -4.46 -11.07 -11.96
C LEU A 20 -4.70 -12.10 -13.06
N LYS A 21 -3.95 -12.00 -14.16
CA LYS A 21 -3.99 -12.98 -15.26
C LYS A 21 -3.59 -14.38 -14.78
N LYS A 22 -2.55 -14.50 -13.94
CA LYS A 22 -2.14 -15.78 -13.33
C LYS A 22 -3.22 -16.36 -12.41
N ALA A 23 -3.96 -15.51 -11.72
CA ALA A 23 -5.10 -15.88 -10.88
C ALA A 23 -6.37 -16.19 -11.68
N LYS A 24 -6.32 -16.14 -13.03
CA LYS A 24 -7.48 -16.36 -13.92
C LYS A 24 -8.66 -15.42 -13.63
N VAL A 25 -8.37 -14.19 -13.18
CA VAL A 25 -9.36 -13.12 -13.09
C VAL A 25 -9.82 -12.79 -14.51
N ASP A 26 -11.13 -12.61 -14.71
CA ASP A 26 -11.67 -12.25 -16.02
C ASP A 26 -11.27 -10.81 -16.41
N GLU A 27 -11.23 -10.55 -17.72
CA GLU A 27 -10.77 -9.27 -18.27
C GLU A 27 -11.61 -8.07 -17.76
N LYS A 28 -12.92 -8.26 -17.55
CA LYS A 28 -13.78 -7.17 -17.05
C LYS A 28 -13.44 -6.83 -15.61
N THR A 29 -13.18 -7.83 -14.77
CA THR A 29 -12.77 -7.64 -13.38
C THR A 29 -11.35 -7.06 -13.29
N GLU A 30 -10.44 -7.46 -14.19
CA GLU A 30 -9.10 -6.86 -14.29
C GLU A 30 -9.20 -5.36 -14.64
N ASP A 31 -9.93 -5.00 -15.69
CA ASP A 31 -10.08 -3.61 -16.10
C ASP A 31 -10.78 -2.75 -15.05
N ALA A 32 -11.84 -3.28 -14.42
CA ALA A 32 -12.53 -2.62 -13.32
C ALA A 32 -11.58 -2.35 -12.14
N PHE A 33 -10.77 -3.35 -11.78
CA PHE A 33 -9.80 -3.22 -10.70
C PHE A 33 -8.73 -2.17 -11.03
N MET A 34 -8.18 -2.18 -12.24
CA MET A 34 -7.16 -1.22 -12.66
C MET A 34 -7.70 0.21 -12.74
N LYS A 35 -8.96 0.38 -13.18
CA LYS A 35 -9.63 1.68 -13.19
C LYS A 35 -9.85 2.19 -11.77
N GLU A 36 -10.38 1.35 -10.88
CA GLU A 36 -10.62 1.72 -9.49
C GLU A 36 -9.30 2.00 -8.74
N LEU A 37 -8.25 1.23 -9.01
CA LEU A 37 -6.91 1.47 -8.48
C LEU A 37 -6.41 2.88 -8.81
N ASN A 38 -6.56 3.32 -10.06
CA ASN A 38 -6.15 4.67 -10.45
C ASN A 38 -7.04 5.76 -9.83
N GLN A 39 -8.35 5.53 -9.75
CA GLN A 39 -9.30 6.47 -9.14
C GLN A 39 -9.06 6.63 -7.63
N MET A 40 -8.73 5.54 -6.95
CA MET A 40 -8.49 5.51 -5.50
C MET A 40 -7.05 5.87 -5.13
N LYS A 41 -6.23 6.34 -6.08
CA LYS A 41 -4.82 6.67 -5.84
C LYS A 41 -4.59 7.55 -4.62
N LYS A 42 -5.24 8.72 -4.60
CA LYS A 42 -5.14 9.67 -3.48
C LYS A 42 -5.59 9.04 -2.17
N ARG A 43 -6.67 8.24 -2.18
CA ARG A 43 -7.17 7.56 -0.98
C ARG A 43 -6.17 6.55 -0.45
N ALA A 44 -5.55 5.76 -1.32
CA ALA A 44 -4.54 4.79 -0.95
C ALA A 44 -3.29 5.46 -0.37
N GLU A 45 -2.84 6.56 -0.97
CA GLU A 45 -1.74 7.38 -0.45
C GLU A 45 -2.07 7.97 0.93
N THR A 46 -3.25 8.57 1.10
CA THR A 46 -3.68 9.12 2.39
C THR A 46 -3.75 8.04 3.47
N LYS A 47 -4.33 6.88 3.16
CA LYS A 47 -4.42 5.76 4.12
C LYS A 47 -3.06 5.17 4.46
N PHE A 48 -2.15 5.10 3.49
CA PHE A 48 -0.79 4.69 3.75
C PHE A 48 -0.08 5.65 4.72
N LEU A 49 -0.17 6.95 4.47
CA LEU A 49 0.40 7.97 5.37
C LEU A 49 -0.22 7.92 6.76
N ASP A 50 -1.54 7.71 6.87
CA ASP A 50 -2.23 7.58 8.15
C ASP A 50 -1.74 6.36 8.95
N GLU A 51 -1.62 5.19 8.33
CA GLU A 51 -1.09 3.98 8.98
C GLU A 51 0.38 4.15 9.40
N VAL A 52 1.21 4.76 8.55
CA VAL A 52 2.62 5.06 8.85
C VAL A 52 2.74 6.02 10.03
N ASN A 53 1.96 7.10 10.05
CA ASN A 53 1.93 8.06 11.16
C ASN A 53 1.34 7.44 12.43
N ASN A 54 0.46 6.43 12.28
CA ASN A 54 -0.13 5.72 13.39
C ASN A 54 0.75 4.60 13.96
N ASP A 55 1.89 4.30 13.35
CA ASP A 55 2.84 3.29 13.82
C ASP A 55 3.34 3.64 15.23
N SER A 56 3.21 2.68 16.14
CA SER A 56 3.51 2.85 17.56
C SER A 56 4.98 3.20 17.84
N LYS A 57 5.92 2.86 16.93
CA LYS A 57 7.33 3.24 17.05
C LYS A 57 7.58 4.67 16.57
N ILE A 58 6.76 5.18 15.64
CA ILE A 58 6.77 6.61 15.26
C ILE A 58 6.17 7.46 16.36
N LYS A 59 4.98 7.09 16.87
CA LYS A 59 4.30 7.87 17.92
C LYS A 59 5.13 8.01 19.19
N ASN A 60 5.92 6.97 19.52
CA ASN A 60 6.77 6.95 20.71
C ASN A 60 8.21 7.38 20.41
N PHE A 61 8.50 7.87 19.20
CA PHE A 61 9.84 8.33 18.84
C PHE A 61 10.21 9.56 19.68
N LYS A 62 11.13 9.38 20.63
CA LYS A 62 11.77 10.48 21.35
C LYS A 62 13.07 10.80 20.63
N ALA A 63 13.17 12.00 20.05
CA ALA A 63 14.41 12.44 19.42
C ALA A 63 15.51 12.53 20.50
N GLU A 64 16.51 11.66 20.44
CA GLU A 64 17.61 11.64 21.42
C GLU A 64 18.58 12.84 21.26
N SER A 65 18.43 13.64 20.21
CA SER A 65 19.21 14.88 19.99
C SER A 65 18.51 15.81 19.00
N LEU A 66 18.46 17.11 19.30
CA LEU A 66 17.97 18.17 18.40
C LEU A 66 18.89 18.39 17.17
N LYS A 67 20.08 17.77 17.13
CA LYS A 67 21.00 17.83 16.00
C LYS A 67 20.82 16.59 15.11
N GLY A 68 19.83 16.64 14.24
CA GLY A 68 19.74 15.73 13.09
C GLY A 68 18.39 15.04 12.93
N ASP A 69 17.57 15.61 12.06
CA ASP A 69 16.29 15.07 11.55
C ASP A 69 16.39 13.64 10.95
N GLY A 70 17.61 13.13 10.77
CA GLY A 70 17.90 11.82 10.20
C GLY A 70 17.34 10.63 11.00
N GLY A 71 17.22 10.76 12.33
CA GLY A 71 16.62 9.71 13.17
C GLY A 71 15.12 9.54 12.91
N PHE A 72 14.39 10.65 12.84
CA PHE A 72 12.94 10.65 12.57
C PHE A 72 12.64 10.19 11.14
N THR A 73 13.39 10.69 10.14
CA THR A 73 13.28 10.24 8.75
C THR A 73 13.54 8.73 8.61
N LYS A 74 14.54 8.19 9.33
CA LYS A 74 14.81 6.74 9.34
C LYS A 74 13.66 5.96 9.97
N ALA A 75 13.13 6.44 11.10
CA ALA A 75 11.98 5.82 11.76
C ALA A 75 10.77 5.78 10.81
N LEU A 76 10.46 6.89 10.12
CA LEU A 76 9.39 6.96 9.11
C LEU A 76 9.58 5.94 7.99
N LYS A 77 10.79 5.83 7.43
CA LYS A 77 11.10 4.81 6.42
C LYS A 77 10.90 3.39 6.93
N GLU A 78 11.24 3.12 8.18
CA GLU A 78 11.01 1.81 8.77
C GLU A 78 9.53 1.52 9.04
N ALA A 79 8.74 2.54 9.42
CA ALA A 79 7.30 2.42 9.59
C ALA A 79 6.58 2.19 8.24
N ALA A 80 7.01 2.89 7.19
CA ALA A 80 6.57 2.64 5.81
C ALA A 80 6.77 1.16 5.41
N LYS A 81 7.96 0.60 5.62
CA LYS A 81 8.27 -0.81 5.32
C LYS A 81 7.47 -1.82 6.15
N ARG A 82 7.04 -1.43 7.35
CA ARG A 82 6.19 -2.28 8.21
C ARG A 82 4.72 -2.21 7.83
N THR A 83 4.29 -1.15 7.17
CA THR A 83 2.89 -0.94 6.80
C THR A 83 2.53 -1.92 5.68
N PRO A 84 1.63 -2.88 5.93
CA PRO A 84 1.37 -3.93 4.95
C PRO A 84 0.57 -3.37 3.77
N ILE A 85 1.12 -3.44 2.57
CA ILE A 85 0.39 -3.16 1.32
C ILE A 85 0.29 -4.45 0.53
N GLN A 86 -0.93 -4.92 0.28
CA GLN A 86 -1.15 -6.26 -0.26
C GLN A 86 -2.26 -6.31 -1.29
N LEU A 87 -1.95 -6.89 -2.45
CA LEU A 87 -2.95 -7.36 -3.39
C LEU A 87 -3.41 -8.75 -2.97
N MET A 88 -4.70 -8.88 -2.67
CA MET A 88 -5.36 -10.12 -2.32
C MET A 88 -6.36 -10.50 -3.40
N GLU A 89 -6.37 -11.78 -3.77
CA GLU A 89 -7.42 -12.38 -4.59
C GLU A 89 -8.06 -13.49 -3.74
N ALA A 90 -9.39 -13.48 -3.66
CA ALA A 90 -10.14 -14.50 -2.98
C ALA A 90 -11.54 -14.64 -3.58
N SER A 91 -11.91 -15.87 -3.98
CA SER A 91 -13.23 -16.18 -4.51
C SER A 91 -13.64 -15.29 -5.70
N GLY A 92 -12.68 -15.00 -6.60
CA GLY A 92 -12.92 -14.16 -7.78
C GLY A 92 -12.96 -12.66 -7.49
N LYS A 93 -12.75 -12.23 -6.24
CA LYS A 93 -12.66 -10.82 -5.85
C LYS A 93 -11.23 -10.39 -5.72
N VAL A 94 -10.92 -9.20 -6.22
CA VAL A 94 -9.58 -8.62 -6.17
C VAL A 94 -9.62 -7.40 -5.26
N THR A 95 -8.74 -7.37 -4.27
CA THR A 95 -8.66 -6.27 -3.30
C THR A 95 -7.24 -5.78 -3.14
N LEU A 96 -7.09 -4.47 -3.03
CA LEU A 96 -5.86 -3.85 -2.55
C LEU A 96 -6.08 -3.42 -1.10
N LYS A 97 -5.22 -3.92 -0.21
CA LYS A 97 -5.17 -3.52 1.19
C LYS A 97 -3.98 -2.63 1.46
N VAL A 98 -4.19 -1.63 2.31
CA VAL A 98 -3.17 -0.76 2.89
C VAL A 98 -3.39 -0.76 4.39
N GLY A 99 -2.45 -1.32 5.15
CA GLY A 99 -2.66 -1.56 6.57
C GLY A 99 -3.80 -2.56 6.79
N LYS A 100 -4.77 -2.16 7.60
CA LYS A 100 -6.02 -2.90 7.82
C LYS A 100 -7.15 -2.53 6.85
N ASP A 101 -7.00 -1.42 6.12
CA ASP A 101 -8.03 -0.88 5.23
C ASP A 101 -8.02 -1.57 3.85
N ILE A 102 -9.21 -1.76 3.28
CA ILE A 102 -9.39 -2.12 1.86
C ILE A 102 -9.60 -0.82 1.09
N VAL A 103 -8.65 -0.50 0.20
CA VAL A 103 -8.67 0.76 -0.57
C VAL A 103 -9.23 0.60 -1.98
N VAL A 104 -9.18 -0.62 -2.52
CA VAL A 104 -9.74 -1.00 -3.83
C VAL A 104 -10.41 -2.37 -3.68
N ARG A 105 -11.59 -2.55 -4.28
CA ARG A 105 -12.35 -3.80 -4.25
C ARG A 105 -13.18 -4.00 -5.52
N THR A 106 -12.98 -5.13 -6.18
CA THR A 106 -13.87 -5.68 -7.20
C THR A 106 -14.41 -7.04 -6.80
#